data_AF-A0A6L9JMJ1-F1
#
_entry.id   AF-A0A6L9JMJ1-F1
#
_cell.length_a   1.000
_cell.length_b   1.000
_cell.length_c   1.000
_cell.angle_alpha   90.00
_cell.angle_beta   90.00
_cell.angle_gamma   90.00
#
_symmetry.space_group_name_H-M   'P 1'
#
loop_
_entity.id
_entity.type
_entity.pdbx_description
1 polymer ?
#
loop_
_entity_poly.entity_id
_entity_poly.type
_entity_poly.pdbx_seq_one_letter_code
_entity_poly.pdbx_strand_id
1 'polypeptide(L)'
;MPLPLLAPAAPALLAAAEWTLAACATGLAAVGVMESTKDKEGEQDKAKADTQTIASSSTECEKCPAIGNVTMAWEKTTSYSEITIAYQTKIAGTIYNPELNLIETWLCMDTNFDGWKPAQCLFLEAKAKYDQFFKDGMPISWWKISKSGDRSMTTQVEKQQEVCTTLNGTPNSHWHFMQPISYAYYLEKFSIYPNIKVFHTI
;
A
#
# COMPACT_ATOMS: atom_id res chain seq x y z
N MET A 1 11.65 -46.78 -34.34
CA MET A 1 10.81 -45.70 -34.92
C MET A 1 10.80 -44.55 -33.93
N PRO A 2 10.93 -43.29 -34.39
CA PRO A 2 11.38 -42.16 -33.58
C PRO A 2 10.26 -41.51 -32.76
N LEU A 3 10.65 -40.90 -31.64
CA LEU A 3 9.84 -40.05 -30.77
C LEU A 3 9.32 -38.81 -31.53
N PRO A 4 8.08 -38.36 -31.29
CA PRO A 4 7.66 -37.02 -31.69
C PRO A 4 8.20 -35.99 -30.69
N LEU A 5 9.11 -35.15 -31.18
CA LEU A 5 9.52 -33.88 -30.60
C LEU A 5 8.29 -32.94 -30.54
N LEU A 6 7.75 -32.71 -29.35
CA LEU A 6 6.91 -31.54 -29.10
C LEU A 6 7.81 -30.43 -28.56
N ALA A 7 7.91 -29.35 -29.33
CA ALA A 7 8.66 -28.14 -29.00
C ALA A 7 8.17 -27.51 -27.67
N PRO A 8 9.06 -26.90 -26.87
CA PRO A 8 8.66 -26.16 -25.70
C PRO A 8 7.91 -24.89 -26.13
N ALA A 9 6.66 -24.75 -25.68
CA ALA A 9 5.95 -23.48 -25.72
C ALA A 9 6.72 -22.49 -24.84
N ALA A 10 7.25 -21.44 -25.47
CA ALA A 10 7.96 -20.35 -24.81
C ALA A 10 7.05 -19.69 -23.76
N PRO A 11 7.57 -19.37 -22.56
CA PRO A 11 6.83 -18.55 -21.61
C PRO A 11 6.63 -17.14 -22.18
N ALA A 12 5.39 -16.66 -22.14
CA ALA A 12 5.02 -15.28 -22.46
C ALA A 12 5.64 -14.32 -21.43
N LEU A 13 6.91 -13.98 -21.65
CA LEU A 13 7.49 -12.73 -21.20
C LEU A 13 7.05 -11.66 -22.19
N LEU A 14 6.18 -10.74 -21.76
CA LEU A 14 6.13 -9.32 -22.15
C LEU A 14 4.73 -8.74 -21.86
N ALA A 15 4.59 -8.12 -20.69
CA ALA A 15 3.85 -6.88 -20.55
C ALA A 15 4.66 -5.98 -19.61
N ALA A 16 5.39 -5.07 -20.25
CA ALA A 16 6.19 -4.06 -19.60
C ALA A 16 5.31 -2.98 -18.98
N ALA A 17 5.73 -2.47 -17.82
CA ALA A 17 5.78 -1.03 -17.59
C ALA A 17 6.85 -0.80 -16.53
N GLU A 18 8.02 -0.44 -17.04
CA GLU A 18 9.14 0.09 -16.29
C GLU A 18 8.61 1.22 -15.40
N TRP A 19 8.68 1.05 -14.07
CA TRP A 19 8.54 2.20 -13.19
C TRP A 19 9.84 2.99 -13.33
N THR A 20 9.84 3.92 -14.28
CA THR A 20 10.80 5.02 -14.33
C THR A 20 10.76 5.70 -12.97
N LEU A 21 11.81 5.49 -12.18
CA LEU A 21 12.17 6.34 -11.05
C LEU A 21 12.37 7.75 -11.59
N ALA A 22 11.34 8.57 -11.49
CA ALA A 22 11.42 9.98 -11.80
C ALA A 22 10.61 10.74 -10.74
N ALA A 23 11.34 11.39 -9.82
CA ALA A 23 11.22 12.83 -9.57
C ALA A 23 11.92 13.22 -8.26
N CYS A 24 13.25 13.26 -8.26
CA CYS A 24 14.03 14.09 -7.34
C CYS A 24 15.25 14.65 -8.08
N ALA A 25 15.01 15.41 -9.17
CA ALA A 25 16.03 16.24 -9.80
C ALA A 25 15.38 17.31 -10.68
N THR A 26 14.73 18.30 -10.07
CA THR A 26 14.56 19.60 -10.74
C THR A 26 15.87 20.38 -10.58
N GLY A 27 16.84 20.05 -11.43
CA GLY A 27 17.87 21.00 -11.81
C GLY A 27 17.20 22.12 -12.59
N LEU A 28 17.20 23.34 -12.05
CA LEU A 28 16.83 24.53 -12.80
C LEU A 28 17.88 24.74 -13.90
N ALA A 29 17.52 24.37 -15.12
CA ALA A 29 18.21 24.81 -16.32
C ALA A 29 17.25 25.61 -17.20
N ALA A 30 17.67 26.85 -17.45
CA ALA A 30 17.27 27.75 -18.52
C ALA A 30 15.86 28.38 -18.48
N VAL A 31 15.83 29.67 -18.11
CA VAL A 31 15.21 30.67 -18.98
C VAL A 31 16.22 31.80 -19.17
N GLY A 32 16.87 31.79 -20.34
CA GLY A 32 17.61 32.93 -20.83
C GLY A 32 16.62 33.98 -21.35
N VAL A 33 16.70 35.19 -20.81
CA VAL A 33 16.18 36.39 -21.44
C VAL A 33 17.41 37.21 -21.83
N MET A 34 17.60 37.40 -23.13
CA MET A 34 18.51 38.41 -23.66
C MET A 34 17.73 39.71 -23.79
N GLU A 35 18.20 40.77 -23.14
CA GLU A 35 18.01 42.13 -23.62
C GLU A 35 19.18 43.01 -23.16
N SER A 36 19.46 44.02 -23.98
CA SER A 36 20.80 44.52 -24.27
C SER A 36 21.23 45.76 -23.45
N THR A 37 22.54 45.81 -23.18
CA THR A 37 23.42 46.99 -23.11
C THR A 37 23.16 48.11 -22.08
N LYS A 38 24.07 48.24 -21.09
CA LYS A 38 24.92 49.44 -20.91
C LYS A 38 25.99 49.26 -19.82
N ASP A 39 27.22 49.60 -20.17
CA ASP A 39 28.39 49.68 -19.30
C ASP A 39 28.25 50.75 -18.19
N LYS A 40 28.75 50.45 -17.00
CA LYS A 40 29.71 51.29 -16.25
C LYS A 40 30.21 50.60 -14.97
N GLU A 41 31.52 50.65 -14.81
CA GLU A 41 32.31 50.28 -13.62
C GLU A 41 31.90 51.08 -12.38
N GLY A 42 32.03 50.45 -11.21
CA GLY A 42 31.83 51.05 -9.90
C GLY A 42 32.14 50.05 -8.79
N GLU A 43 33.38 50.05 -8.35
CA GLU A 43 33.93 49.31 -7.21
C GLU A 43 33.33 49.81 -5.88
N GLN A 44 32.81 48.90 -5.02
CA GLN A 44 33.16 48.78 -3.59
C GLN A 44 32.28 47.77 -2.81
N ASP A 45 32.98 46.79 -2.26
CA ASP A 45 32.98 46.39 -0.84
C ASP A 45 31.86 45.49 -0.25
N LYS A 46 32.33 44.35 0.28
CA LYS A 46 31.80 43.55 1.41
C LYS A 46 30.43 42.86 1.28
N ALA A 47 30.47 41.56 0.96
CA ALA A 47 29.86 40.51 1.79
C ALA A 47 30.43 39.14 1.41
N LYS A 48 31.44 38.70 2.16
CA LYS A 48 31.93 37.33 2.17
C LYS A 48 31.28 36.67 3.38
N ALA A 49 30.20 35.93 3.20
CA ALA A 49 29.74 34.91 4.15
C ALA A 49 28.65 34.06 3.52
N ASP A 50 28.79 32.75 3.72
CA ASP A 50 27.76 31.73 3.59
C ASP A 50 27.39 31.28 2.18
N THR A 51 28.42 30.73 1.52
CA THR A 51 28.30 29.40 0.89
C THR A 51 27.87 28.38 1.96
N GLN A 52 26.63 28.47 2.43
CA GLN A 52 26.00 27.41 3.19
C GLN A 52 25.45 26.43 2.17
N THR A 53 26.35 25.57 1.72
CA THR A 53 26.16 24.14 1.55
C THR A 53 24.89 23.64 2.26
N ILE A 54 23.71 23.84 1.64
CA ILE A 54 22.62 22.89 1.75
C ILE A 54 22.92 21.82 0.70
N ALA A 55 24.05 21.14 0.90
CA ALA A 55 24.27 19.85 0.30
C ALA A 55 23.27 18.91 0.98
N SER A 56 22.21 18.60 0.26
CA SER A 56 21.70 17.24 0.15
C SER A 56 21.76 16.42 1.44
N SER A 57 20.93 16.76 2.42
CA SER A 57 20.37 15.73 3.31
C SER A 57 19.05 15.24 2.72
N SER A 58 19.05 14.87 1.43
CA SER A 58 18.09 13.88 0.96
C SER A 58 18.58 12.56 1.56
N THR A 59 18.14 12.26 2.77
CA THR A 59 18.17 10.88 3.25
C THR A 59 17.56 10.07 2.13
N GLU A 60 18.33 9.19 1.48
CA GLU A 60 17.77 8.21 0.55
C GLU A 60 16.57 7.62 1.27
N CYS A 61 15.37 7.69 0.68
CA CYS A 61 14.17 7.18 1.33
C CYS A 61 14.48 5.75 1.79
N GLU A 62 14.48 5.54 3.11
CA GLU A 62 14.81 4.24 3.67
C GLU A 62 13.91 3.21 2.98
N LYS A 63 14.54 2.23 2.34
CA LYS A 63 13.80 1.20 1.62
C LYS A 63 12.96 0.46 2.65
N CYS A 64 11.66 0.44 2.42
CA CYS A 64 10.70 -0.23 3.30
C CYS A 64 11.17 -1.66 3.63
N PRO A 65 11.28 -2.06 4.91
CA PRO A 65 11.81 -3.36 5.32
C PRO A 65 11.01 -4.58 4.80
N ALA A 66 9.73 -4.37 4.47
CA ALA A 66 8.91 -5.40 3.83
C ALA A 66 9.31 -5.69 2.38
N ILE A 67 10.04 -4.80 1.70
CA ILE A 67 10.49 -5.03 0.33
C ILE A 67 11.42 -6.25 0.31
N GLY A 68 11.05 -7.25 -0.48
CA GLY A 68 11.73 -8.56 -0.54
C GLY A 68 11.09 -9.65 0.32
N ASN A 69 10.22 -9.28 1.27
CA ASN A 69 9.41 -10.21 2.07
C ASN A 69 7.96 -10.31 1.58
N VAL A 70 7.58 -9.49 0.60
CA VAL A 70 6.23 -9.41 0.05
C VAL A 70 6.16 -10.16 -1.29
N THR A 71 5.18 -11.04 -1.40
CA THR A 71 4.83 -11.76 -2.64
C THR A 71 3.35 -11.58 -2.95
N MET A 72 3.05 -11.37 -4.23
CA MET A 72 1.66 -11.38 -4.70
C MET A 72 1.09 -12.81 -4.61
N ALA A 73 -0.18 -12.90 -4.20
CA ALA A 73 -0.95 -14.13 -4.15
C ALA A 73 -2.33 -13.93 -4.79
N TRP A 74 -2.99 -15.05 -5.11
CA TRP A 74 -4.37 -15.07 -5.61
C TRP A 74 -5.29 -15.72 -4.59
N GLU A 75 -6.35 -15.01 -4.21
CA GLU A 75 -7.41 -15.53 -3.32
C GLU A 75 -8.69 -15.83 -4.11
N LYS A 76 -9.36 -16.94 -3.78
CA LYS A 76 -10.66 -17.29 -4.38
C LYS A 76 -11.77 -16.45 -3.78
N THR A 77 -12.55 -15.78 -4.63
CA THR A 77 -13.65 -14.90 -4.23
C THR A 77 -15.02 -15.59 -4.26
N THR A 78 -15.08 -16.92 -4.20
CA THR A 78 -16.35 -17.67 -4.35
C THR A 78 -17.41 -17.34 -3.30
N SER A 79 -17.01 -16.83 -2.14
CA SER A 79 -17.89 -16.39 -1.05
C SER A 79 -18.08 -14.86 -0.99
N TYR A 80 -17.42 -14.11 -1.88
CA TYR A 80 -17.40 -12.66 -1.83
C TYR A 80 -18.60 -12.11 -2.58
N SER A 81 -19.16 -11.01 -2.09
CA SER A 81 -20.17 -10.26 -2.84
C SER A 81 -19.50 -9.33 -3.85
N GLU A 82 -20.22 -8.95 -4.91
CA GLU A 82 -19.74 -7.97 -5.90
C GLU A 82 -19.29 -6.65 -5.23
N ILE A 83 -20.03 -6.19 -4.22
CA ILE A 83 -19.69 -4.97 -3.45
C ILE A 83 -18.36 -5.15 -2.70
N THR A 84 -18.09 -6.35 -2.15
CA THR A 84 -16.83 -6.64 -1.47
C THR A 84 -15.66 -6.56 -2.44
N ILE A 85 -15.80 -7.19 -3.61
CA ILE A 85 -14.78 -7.18 -4.66
C ILE A 85 -14.55 -5.74 -5.18
N ALA A 86 -15.62 -5.01 -5.50
CA ALA A 86 -15.55 -3.63 -5.97
C ALA A 86 -14.90 -2.70 -4.93
N TYR A 87 -15.21 -2.89 -3.65
CA TYR A 87 -14.62 -2.09 -2.59
C TYR A 87 -13.13 -2.40 -2.39
N GLN A 88 -12.74 -3.69 -2.36
CA GLN A 88 -11.34 -4.08 -2.24
C GLN A 88 -10.51 -3.56 -3.42
N THR A 89 -10.95 -3.78 -4.66
CA THR A 89 -10.26 -3.27 -5.86
C THR A 89 -10.09 -1.75 -5.82
N LYS A 90 -11.11 -1.00 -5.39
CA LYS A 90 -11.05 0.47 -5.23
C LYS A 90 -10.06 0.92 -4.16
N ILE A 91 -10.08 0.32 -2.98
CA ILE A 91 -9.31 0.77 -1.82
C ILE A 91 -7.86 0.26 -1.87
N ALA A 92 -7.72 -1.05 -2.10
CA ALA A 92 -6.46 -1.76 -2.08
C ALA A 92 -5.70 -1.66 -3.41
N GLY A 93 -6.38 -1.26 -4.50
CA GLY A 93 -5.80 -1.19 -5.84
C GLY A 93 -5.55 -2.56 -6.46
N THR A 94 -6.26 -3.60 -5.99
CA THR A 94 -6.07 -4.97 -6.43
C THR A 94 -6.66 -5.25 -7.79
N ILE A 95 -6.07 -6.23 -8.49
CA ILE A 95 -6.64 -6.78 -9.71
C ILE A 95 -7.67 -7.87 -9.36
N TYR A 96 -8.83 -7.84 -10.00
CA TYR A 96 -9.85 -8.90 -9.93
C TYR A 96 -10.01 -9.58 -11.29
N ASN A 97 -9.94 -10.91 -11.29
CA ASN A 97 -10.23 -11.76 -12.43
C ASN A 97 -11.63 -12.42 -12.25
N PRO A 98 -12.67 -11.94 -12.96
CA PRO A 98 -14.01 -12.49 -12.84
C PRO A 98 -14.17 -13.88 -13.47
N GLU A 99 -13.39 -14.23 -14.49
CA GLU A 99 -13.48 -15.53 -15.15
C GLU A 99 -13.05 -16.68 -14.22
N LEU A 100 -12.07 -16.40 -13.36
CA LEU A 100 -11.51 -17.38 -12.42
C LEU A 100 -12.00 -17.18 -10.98
N ASN A 101 -12.77 -16.13 -10.70
CA ASN A 101 -13.12 -15.71 -9.34
C ASN A 101 -11.89 -15.57 -8.44
N LEU A 102 -10.86 -14.87 -8.93
CA LEU A 102 -9.62 -14.64 -8.22
C LEU A 102 -9.41 -13.13 -8.00
N ILE A 103 -9.00 -12.75 -6.80
CA ILE A 103 -8.56 -11.40 -6.49
C ILE A 103 -7.12 -11.42 -6.02
N GLU A 104 -6.37 -10.41 -6.44
CA GLU A 104 -4.99 -10.20 -6.02
C GLU A 104 -4.95 -9.85 -4.53
N THR A 105 -4.03 -10.47 -3.81
CA THR A 105 -3.67 -10.17 -2.43
C THR A 105 -2.16 -10.20 -2.28
N TRP A 106 -1.67 -9.83 -1.10
CA TRP A 106 -0.24 -9.72 -0.82
C TRP A 106 0.11 -10.47 0.45
N LEU A 107 1.03 -11.43 0.35
CA LEU A 107 1.57 -12.16 1.48
C LEU A 107 2.87 -11.49 1.93
N CYS A 108 2.98 -11.22 3.23
CA CYS A 108 4.23 -10.85 3.87
C CYS A 108 4.41 -11.73 5.10
N MET A 109 5.49 -12.52 5.14
CA MET A 109 5.77 -13.46 6.24
C MET A 109 4.54 -14.33 6.58
N ASP A 110 3.97 -14.97 5.56
CA ASP A 110 2.77 -15.83 5.62
C ASP A 110 1.48 -15.15 6.12
N THR A 111 1.46 -13.82 6.22
CA THR A 111 0.28 -13.02 6.57
C THR A 111 -0.26 -12.31 5.33
N ASN A 112 -1.56 -12.46 5.09
CA ASN A 112 -2.25 -11.89 3.94
C ASN A 112 -2.72 -10.45 4.22
N PHE A 113 -2.61 -9.63 3.19
CA PHE A 113 -3.10 -8.27 3.12
C PHE A 113 -3.87 -8.08 1.81
N ASP A 114 -4.94 -7.30 1.84
CA ASP A 114 -5.70 -7.02 0.62
C ASP A 114 -4.87 -6.18 -0.37
N GLY A 115 -4.06 -5.23 0.09
CA GLY A 115 -3.27 -4.36 -0.80
C GLY A 115 -1.87 -4.04 -0.30
N TRP A 116 -0.99 -3.66 -1.24
CA TRP A 116 0.40 -3.28 -0.96
C TRP A 116 0.83 -2.03 -1.72
N LYS A 117 1.32 -1.02 -0.99
CA LYS A 117 1.87 0.23 -1.53
C LYS A 117 3.35 0.35 -1.13
N PRO A 118 4.29 -0.20 -1.91
CA PRO A 118 5.71 -0.26 -1.53
C PRO A 118 6.35 1.12 -1.35
N ALA A 119 5.99 2.08 -2.19
CA ALA A 119 6.49 3.45 -2.10
C ALA A 119 6.08 4.18 -0.80
N GLN A 120 5.02 3.72 -0.15
CA GLN A 120 4.50 4.28 1.11
C GLN A 120 4.81 3.39 2.31
N CYS A 121 5.44 2.22 2.09
CA CYS A 121 5.59 1.18 3.09
C CYS A 121 4.28 0.89 3.84
N LEU A 122 3.22 0.62 3.05
CA LEU A 122 1.85 0.56 3.55
C LEU A 122 1.10 -0.65 3.00
N PHE A 123 0.59 -1.47 3.91
CA PHE A 123 -0.41 -2.48 3.60
C PHE A 123 -1.84 -1.94 3.76
N LEU A 124 -2.78 -2.59 3.09
CA LEU A 124 -4.19 -2.20 3.08
C LEU A 124 -5.10 -3.40 3.34
N GLU A 125 -6.18 -3.15 4.05
CA GLU A 125 -7.30 -4.07 4.31
C GLU A 125 -8.61 -3.35 3.98
N ALA A 126 -9.51 -4.03 3.26
CA ALA A 126 -10.76 -3.46 2.77
C ALA A 126 -11.96 -4.29 3.25
N LYS A 127 -12.77 -3.71 4.14
CA LYS A 127 -13.91 -4.40 4.78
C LYS A 127 -15.23 -3.77 4.37
N ALA A 128 -15.99 -4.47 3.53
CA ALA A 128 -17.29 -4.03 3.03
C ALA A 128 -18.44 -4.91 3.53
N LYS A 129 -19.62 -4.31 3.72
CA LYS A 129 -20.85 -4.97 4.19
C LYS A 129 -20.74 -5.58 5.60
N TYR A 130 -19.90 -5.02 6.49
CA TYR A 130 -19.75 -5.57 7.84
C TYR A 130 -20.85 -5.15 8.81
N ASP A 131 -21.54 -4.02 8.60
CA ASP A 131 -22.56 -3.53 9.56
C ASP A 131 -23.74 -4.49 9.72
N GLN A 132 -23.99 -5.38 8.74
CA GLN A 132 -25.00 -6.44 8.84
C GLN A 132 -24.74 -7.42 10.00
N PHE A 133 -23.51 -7.47 10.52
CA PHE A 133 -23.11 -8.32 11.64
C PHE A 133 -23.21 -7.63 13.00
N PHE A 134 -23.73 -6.40 13.02
CA PHE A 134 -23.84 -5.57 14.20
C PHE A 134 -25.29 -5.27 14.54
N LYS A 135 -25.55 -5.10 15.83
CA LYS A 135 -26.80 -4.61 16.39
C LYS A 135 -26.47 -3.71 17.57
N ASP A 136 -27.07 -2.51 17.60
CA ASP A 136 -26.84 -1.52 18.66
C ASP A 136 -25.35 -1.19 18.87
N GLY A 137 -24.59 -1.07 17.78
CA GLY A 137 -23.15 -0.77 17.81
C GLY A 137 -22.24 -1.98 18.13
N MET A 138 -22.82 -3.12 18.49
CA MET A 138 -22.07 -4.29 18.95
C MET A 138 -22.18 -5.47 17.98
N PRO A 139 -21.13 -6.30 17.84
CA PRO A 139 -21.21 -7.59 17.15
C PRO A 139 -22.36 -8.44 17.66
N ILE A 140 -23.21 -8.94 16.76
CA ILE A 140 -24.25 -9.93 17.11
C ILE A 140 -23.58 -11.17 17.69
N SER A 141 -24.19 -11.80 18.70
CA SER A 141 -23.56 -12.86 19.52
C SER A 141 -22.90 -13.96 18.70
N TRP A 142 -23.55 -14.46 17.64
CA TRP A 142 -22.98 -15.52 16.79
C TRP A 142 -21.76 -15.04 16.01
N TRP A 143 -21.74 -13.79 15.53
CA TRP A 143 -20.59 -13.18 14.86
C TRP A 143 -19.43 -12.95 15.83
N LYS A 144 -19.74 -12.47 17.03
CA LYS A 144 -18.77 -12.21 18.10
C LYS A 144 -17.95 -13.45 18.47
N ILE A 145 -18.59 -14.61 18.54
CA ILE A 145 -17.94 -15.87 18.94
C ILE A 145 -17.45 -16.72 17.76
N SER A 146 -17.88 -16.41 16.52
CA SER A 146 -17.53 -17.19 15.34
C SER A 146 -16.04 -17.12 15.04
N LYS A 147 -15.44 -18.27 14.69
CA LYS A 147 -14.05 -18.35 14.18
C LYS A 147 -13.87 -17.64 12.84
N SER A 148 -14.94 -17.45 12.07
CA SER A 148 -14.94 -16.68 10.82
C SER A 148 -15.49 -15.26 10.99
N GLY A 149 -15.84 -14.87 12.22
CA GLY A 149 -16.41 -13.57 12.53
C GLY A 149 -15.42 -12.63 13.20
N ASP A 150 -15.85 -12.00 14.29
CA ASP A 150 -15.04 -11.03 15.03
C ASP A 150 -13.72 -11.62 15.57
N ARG A 151 -13.68 -12.92 15.88
CA ARG A 151 -12.43 -13.60 16.25
C ARG A 151 -11.44 -13.65 15.08
N SER A 152 -11.91 -13.92 13.87
CA SER A 152 -11.08 -13.92 12.66
C SER A 152 -10.45 -12.54 12.42
N MET A 153 -11.26 -11.49 12.58
CA MET A 153 -10.81 -10.10 12.44
C MET A 153 -9.72 -9.75 13.45
N THR A 154 -9.88 -10.22 14.69
CA THR A 154 -8.89 -10.04 15.77
C THR A 154 -7.60 -10.78 15.47
N THR A 155 -7.69 -12.07 15.07
CA THR A 155 -6.51 -12.85 14.71
C THR A 155 -5.79 -12.29 13.48
N GLN A 156 -6.52 -11.76 12.50
CA GLN A 156 -5.90 -11.14 11.32
C GLN A 156 -5.13 -9.88 11.72
N VAL A 157 -5.72 -8.96 12.49
CA VAL A 157 -5.02 -7.74 12.91
C VAL A 157 -3.80 -8.04 13.79
N GLU A 158 -3.87 -9.05 14.65
CA GLU A 158 -2.76 -9.49 15.50
C GLU A 158 -1.56 -9.96 14.66
N LYS A 159 -1.82 -10.83 13.67
CA LYS A 159 -0.78 -11.30 12.74
C LYS A 159 -0.18 -10.16 11.92
N GLN A 160 -1.01 -9.23 11.45
CA GLN A 160 -0.53 -8.08 10.70
C GLN A 160 0.33 -7.16 11.56
N GLN A 161 -0.05 -6.92 12.82
CA GLN A 161 0.79 -6.20 13.77
C GLN A 161 2.10 -6.93 14.03
N GLU A 162 2.08 -8.26 14.15
CA GLU A 162 3.29 -9.08 14.33
C GLU A 162 4.26 -8.93 13.15
N VAL A 163 3.76 -8.93 11.91
CA VAL A 163 4.57 -8.64 10.72
C VAL A 163 5.20 -7.26 10.82
N CYS A 164 4.41 -6.23 11.13
CA CYS A 164 4.90 -4.86 11.27
C CYS A 164 5.98 -4.77 12.36
N THR A 165 5.79 -5.47 13.48
CA THR A 165 6.70 -5.46 14.63
C THR A 165 8.02 -6.15 14.30
N THR A 166 7.95 -7.31 13.63
CA THR A 166 9.13 -8.08 13.19
C THR A 166 9.97 -7.31 12.19
N LEU A 167 9.33 -6.44 11.40
CA LEU A 167 9.97 -5.55 10.44
C LEU A 167 10.31 -4.17 11.04
N ASN A 168 10.73 -4.14 12.31
CA ASN A 168 11.14 -2.93 13.03
C ASN A 168 10.05 -1.86 13.17
N GLY A 169 8.78 -2.29 13.29
CA GLY A 169 7.64 -1.39 13.41
C GLY A 169 7.27 -0.66 12.12
N THR A 170 7.69 -1.17 10.95
CA THR A 170 7.39 -0.60 9.63
C THR A 170 7.40 -1.75 8.61
N PRO A 171 6.34 -1.97 7.79
CA PRO A 171 5.29 -1.05 7.36
C PRO A 171 4.16 -0.82 8.38
N ASN A 172 3.22 0.07 8.03
CA ASN A 172 1.91 0.15 8.69
C ASN A 172 0.85 -0.64 7.90
N SER A 173 -0.29 -0.95 8.54
CA SER A 173 -1.47 -1.53 7.88
C SER A 173 -2.70 -0.66 8.12
N HIS A 174 -3.34 -0.23 7.02
CA HIS A 174 -4.57 0.55 7.09
C HIS A 174 -5.79 -0.31 6.82
N TRP A 175 -6.71 -0.34 7.77
CA TRP A 175 -7.99 -1.03 7.69
C TRP A 175 -9.09 -0.04 7.32
N HIS A 176 -9.62 -0.18 6.12
CA HIS A 176 -10.65 0.69 5.58
C HIS A 176 -12.00 -0.03 5.64
N PHE A 177 -12.91 0.48 6.46
CA PHE A 177 -14.27 0.00 6.54
C PHE A 177 -15.18 0.86 5.67
N MET A 178 -16.04 0.21 4.89
CA MET A 178 -17.01 0.89 4.04
C MET A 178 -18.13 1.56 4.86
N GLN A 179 -18.46 0.97 6.00
CA GLN A 179 -19.66 1.30 6.76
C GLN A 179 -19.33 1.78 8.19
N PRO A 180 -20.15 2.70 8.75
CA PRO A 180 -19.77 3.45 9.94
C PRO A 180 -19.87 2.63 11.24
N ILE A 181 -20.75 1.64 11.36
CA ILE A 181 -20.93 0.90 12.62
C ILE A 181 -19.73 -0.02 12.86
N SER A 182 -19.38 -0.82 11.86
CA SER A 182 -18.20 -1.68 11.90
C SER A 182 -16.90 -0.88 12.01
N TYR A 183 -16.80 0.26 11.30
CA TYR A 183 -15.70 1.20 11.49
C TYR A 183 -15.56 1.63 12.96
N ALA A 184 -16.61 2.15 13.58
CA ALA A 184 -16.54 2.69 14.94
C ALA A 184 -16.10 1.61 15.94
N TYR A 185 -16.65 0.40 15.80
CA TYR A 185 -16.28 -0.74 16.65
C TYR A 185 -14.81 -1.13 16.49
N TYR A 186 -14.34 -1.29 15.24
CA TYR A 186 -12.96 -1.73 14.99
C TYR A 186 -11.92 -0.62 15.20
N LEU A 187 -12.30 0.66 15.09
CA LEU A 187 -11.45 1.78 15.47
C LEU A 187 -11.08 1.71 16.95
N GLU A 188 -12.05 1.50 17.83
CA GLU A 188 -11.80 1.32 19.27
C GLU A 188 -11.04 0.01 19.52
N LYS A 189 -11.52 -1.11 18.96
CA LYS A 189 -10.94 -2.43 19.23
C LYS A 189 -9.48 -2.55 18.80
N PHE A 190 -9.11 -1.95 17.66
CA PHE A 190 -7.76 -2.06 17.11
C PHE A 190 -6.83 -0.92 17.57
N SER A 191 -7.27 -0.01 18.43
CA SER A 191 -6.46 1.13 18.89
C SER A 191 -5.23 0.71 19.69
N ILE A 192 -5.20 -0.52 20.20
CA ILE A 192 -4.07 -1.09 20.95
C ILE A 192 -2.87 -1.47 20.06
N TYR A 193 -3.07 -1.59 18.75
CA TYR A 193 -2.03 -2.01 17.81
C TYR A 193 -1.38 -0.78 17.16
N PRO A 194 -0.10 -0.47 17.46
CA PRO A 194 0.51 0.80 17.08
C PRO A 194 0.65 0.99 15.56
N ASN A 195 0.83 -0.10 14.80
CA ASN A 195 1.01 -0.08 13.35
C ASN A 195 -0.29 -0.21 12.56
N ILE A 196 -1.41 -0.33 13.25
CA ILE A 196 -2.73 -0.45 12.64
C ILE A 196 -3.42 0.91 12.71
N LYS A 197 -3.99 1.34 11.59
CA LYS A 197 -4.85 2.52 11.51
C LYS A 197 -6.17 2.13 10.88
N VAL A 198 -7.26 2.58 11.47
CA VAL A 198 -8.61 2.24 11.01
C VAL A 198 -9.28 3.49 10.45
N PHE A 199 -9.86 3.38 9.27
CA PHE A 199 -10.51 4.47 8.55
C PHE A 199 -11.93 4.08 8.13
N HIS A 200 -12.82 5.06 8.09
CA HIS A 200 -14.08 4.96 7.35
C HIS A 200 -13.83 5.54 5.95
N THR A 201 -14.03 4.75 4.90
CA THR A 201 -13.78 5.18 3.52
C THR A 201 -14.90 4.69 2.61
N ILE A 202 -15.42 5.58 1.75
CA ILE A 202 -16.62 5.34 0.93
C ILE A 202 -16.22 5.22 -0.54
#